data_AF-A0A1T2XW21-F1
#
_entry.id   AF-A0A1T2XW21-F1
#
_cell.length_a   1.000
_cell.length_b   1.000
_cell.length_c   1.000
_cell.angle_alpha   90.00
_cell.angle_beta   90.00
_cell.angle_gamma   90.00
#
_symmetry.space_group_name_H-M   'P 1'
#
loop_
_entity.id
_entity.type
_entity.pdbx_description
1 polymer ?
#
loop_
_entity_poly.entity_id
_entity_poly.type
_entity_poly.pdbx_seq_one_letter_code
_entity_poly.pdbx_strand_id
1 'polypeptide(L)'
;MLGLTPRVLFMLLLLPIALWTQDCAAARVKNDIPPRLQWTANHGYCGEVAFISAGLYYGQYVSQYDARALASPGVDQSSANSQLLPGVNDAAAAARMHLQAQPWNSTSTPNANAFLTWVKGNVLAGYPVIIGVYENMHAFEGTDDAEAGDPQYDHIVPVIGVSSKYPLTSPPHYYADDVLTLSDNGLWSPDGAPVYRYNFPFGEFQADRREANAPARSVYSLPRGKQFGVAITGIIDHDGETLPVRLWTDINAEEPAMAQHANKRPTAAPLKLTVTLSGLKPNIAYTLYRYDNFTAVPDAAFNANASRATRQWKITIKTGSTYTLKETIRSDEVAVYRAVPDSAP
;
A
#
# COMPACT_ATOMS: atom_id res chain seq x y z
N MET A 1 83.70 -13.37 41.07
CA MET A 1 83.95 -13.42 39.61
C MET A 1 83.05 -14.48 39.02
N LEU A 2 82.30 -14.11 37.97
CA LEU A 2 81.74 -14.96 36.91
C LEU A 2 80.81 -16.15 37.25
N GLY A 3 79.59 -16.07 36.71
CA GLY A 3 79.00 -17.16 35.92
C GLY A 3 77.70 -17.79 36.45
N LEU A 4 76.60 -17.58 35.71
CA LEU A 4 75.70 -18.61 35.13
C LEU A 4 74.30 -18.05 34.83
N THR A 5 73.84 -18.25 33.60
CA THR A 5 72.46 -18.05 33.09
C THR A 5 71.47 -19.04 33.71
N PRO A 6 70.14 -18.76 33.70
CA PRO A 6 69.31 -19.43 32.69
C PRO A 6 68.08 -18.65 32.17
N ARG A 7 67.81 -18.86 30.88
CA ARG A 7 66.49 -19.04 30.21
C ARG A 7 65.29 -18.22 30.74
N VAL A 8 64.94 -17.15 30.02
CA VAL A 8 63.57 -16.62 30.00
C VAL A 8 62.85 -17.19 28.78
N LEU A 9 61.83 -17.99 29.05
CA LEU A 9 60.97 -18.66 28.08
C LEU A 9 60.02 -17.63 27.45
N PHE A 10 60.07 -17.53 26.11
CA PHE A 10 59.08 -16.84 25.29
C PHE A 10 57.75 -17.59 25.36
N MET A 11 56.67 -16.92 25.79
CA MET A 11 55.30 -17.36 25.54
C MET A 11 54.53 -16.19 24.91
N LEU A 12 54.52 -16.19 23.58
CA LEU A 12 53.61 -15.39 22.76
C LEU A 12 52.19 -15.94 22.93
N LEU A 13 51.36 -15.23 23.67
CA LEU A 13 49.90 -15.41 23.65
C LEU A 13 49.38 -14.75 22.37
N LEU A 14 49.27 -15.55 21.31
CA LEU A 14 48.46 -15.22 20.13
C LEU A 14 46.98 -15.38 20.53
N LEU A 15 46.35 -14.28 20.94
CA LEU A 15 44.89 -14.19 20.96
C LEU A 15 44.40 -14.02 19.52
N PRO A 16 43.55 -14.92 19.00
CA PRO A 16 42.85 -14.65 17.75
C PRO A 16 41.88 -13.50 17.99
N ILE A 17 42.10 -12.37 17.31
CA ILE A 17 41.09 -11.33 17.15
C ILE A 17 39.98 -11.97 16.31
N ALA A 18 38.97 -12.54 16.98
CA ALA A 18 37.71 -12.84 16.34
C ALA A 18 37.10 -11.50 15.93
N LEU A 19 37.20 -11.15 14.65
CA LEU A 19 36.31 -10.16 14.06
C LEU A 19 34.90 -10.72 14.21
N TRP A 20 34.14 -10.15 15.14
CA TRP A 20 32.70 -10.31 15.16
C TRP A 20 32.16 -9.57 13.94
N THR A 21 32.05 -10.25 12.81
CA THR A 21 31.07 -9.85 11.80
C THR A 21 29.71 -10.11 12.41
N GLN A 22 29.15 -9.10 13.08
CA GLN A 22 27.70 -9.05 13.23
C GLN A 22 27.15 -8.97 11.81
N ASP A 23 26.68 -10.10 11.29
CA ASP A 23 25.68 -10.10 10.24
C ASP A 23 24.46 -9.37 10.80
N CYS A 24 24.44 -8.05 10.64
CA CYS A 24 23.26 -7.25 10.87
C CYS A 24 22.23 -7.74 9.85
N ALA A 25 21.30 -8.59 10.31
CA ALA A 25 20.13 -8.96 9.52
C ALA A 25 19.49 -7.69 8.97
N ALA A 26 19.20 -7.67 7.67
CA ALA A 26 18.61 -6.50 7.01
C ALA A 26 17.34 -6.06 7.75
N ALA A 27 17.27 -4.80 8.13
CA ALA A 27 16.10 -4.23 8.77
C ALA A 27 14.98 -4.12 7.73
N ARG A 28 13.78 -4.63 8.06
CA ARG A 28 12.65 -4.73 7.12
C ARG A 28 11.36 -4.30 7.77
N VAL A 29 10.60 -3.46 7.07
CA VAL A 29 9.19 -3.17 7.38
C VAL A 29 8.35 -3.65 6.20
N LYS A 30 7.28 -4.35 6.53
CA LYS A 30 6.28 -4.79 5.55
C LYS A 30 4.91 -4.47 6.11
N ASN A 31 4.18 -3.63 5.38
CA ASN A 31 2.81 -3.33 5.71
C ASN A 31 1.94 -4.46 5.17
N ASP A 32 1.06 -4.97 6.03
CA ASP A 32 0.16 -6.08 5.69
C ASP A 32 -1.04 -5.58 4.87
N ILE A 33 -0.73 -5.03 3.69
CA ILE A 33 -1.68 -4.47 2.74
C ILE A 33 -2.22 -5.63 1.88
N PRO A 34 -3.53 -5.89 1.89
CA PRO A 34 -4.12 -6.98 1.11
C PRO A 34 -3.93 -6.75 -0.39
N PRO A 35 -3.39 -7.73 -1.15
CA PRO A 35 -3.27 -7.62 -2.59
C PRO A 35 -4.63 -7.79 -3.27
N ARG A 36 -4.79 -7.16 -4.44
CA ARG A 36 -6.00 -7.22 -5.26
C ARG A 36 -5.59 -7.26 -6.74
N LEU A 37 -6.37 -7.96 -7.56
CA LEU A 37 -6.18 -8.08 -9.00
C LEU A 37 -6.95 -6.97 -9.70
N GLN A 38 -6.27 -6.23 -10.56
CA GLN A 38 -6.91 -5.21 -11.38
C GLN A 38 -7.61 -5.78 -12.60
N TRP A 39 -8.70 -5.12 -13.00
CA TRP A 39 -9.22 -5.23 -14.34
C TRP A 39 -8.31 -4.47 -15.32
N THR A 40 -8.10 -5.06 -16.49
CA THR A 40 -7.31 -4.46 -17.58
C THR A 40 -8.16 -3.63 -18.54
N ALA A 41 -9.49 -3.76 -18.46
CA ALA A 41 -10.40 -3.01 -19.30
C ALA A 41 -10.38 -1.51 -19.02
N ASN A 42 -10.81 -0.71 -20.00
CA ASN A 42 -11.05 0.73 -19.87
C ASN A 42 -9.84 1.49 -19.31
N HIS A 43 -8.68 1.34 -19.96
CA HIS A 43 -7.41 1.95 -19.56
C HIS A 43 -6.80 1.37 -18.25
N GLY A 44 -7.29 0.22 -17.80
CA GLY A 44 -6.83 -0.43 -16.56
C GLY A 44 -7.41 0.23 -15.30
N TYR A 45 -7.45 -0.51 -14.19
CA TYR A 45 -8.00 -0.05 -12.90
C TYR A 45 -6.92 0.00 -11.79
N CYS A 46 -5.66 0.25 -12.17
CA CYS A 46 -4.51 0.17 -11.27
C CYS A 46 -4.60 1.13 -10.08
N GLY A 47 -5.02 2.38 -10.31
CA GLY A 47 -5.22 3.36 -9.26
C GLY A 47 -6.34 2.97 -8.31
N GLU A 48 -7.48 2.56 -8.85
CA GLU A 48 -8.63 2.11 -8.08
C GLU A 48 -8.25 0.94 -7.18
N VAL A 49 -7.55 -0.06 -7.71
CA VAL A 49 -7.12 -1.23 -6.95
C VAL A 49 -6.09 -0.89 -5.87
N ALA A 50 -5.16 0.04 -6.15
CA ALA A 50 -4.22 0.52 -5.15
C ALA A 50 -4.97 1.18 -3.97
N PHE A 51 -6.00 1.98 -4.25
CA PHE A 51 -6.85 2.62 -3.25
C PHE A 51 -7.76 1.65 -2.51
N ILE A 52 -8.28 0.62 -3.18
CA ILE A 52 -9.03 -0.47 -2.54
C ILE A 52 -8.13 -1.21 -1.56
N SER A 53 -6.90 -1.53 -1.96
CA SER A 53 -5.91 -2.21 -1.10
C SER A 53 -5.58 -1.38 0.15
N ALA A 54 -5.38 -0.07 0.00
CA ALA A 54 -5.23 0.86 1.13
C ALA A 54 -6.52 0.95 1.97
N GLY A 55 -7.69 0.95 1.34
CA GLY A 55 -8.99 0.92 2.03
C GLY A 55 -9.14 -0.33 2.89
N LEU A 56 -8.79 -1.51 2.38
CA LEU A 56 -8.85 -2.76 3.14
C LEU A 56 -7.95 -2.70 4.37
N TYR A 57 -6.77 -2.05 4.25
CA TYR A 57 -5.88 -1.79 5.37
C TYR A 57 -6.51 -0.88 6.45
N TYR A 58 -7.47 -0.02 6.06
CA TYR A 58 -8.17 0.95 6.92
C TYR A 58 -9.67 0.66 7.12
N GLY A 59 -10.07 -0.60 7.05
CA GLY A 59 -11.40 -0.95 7.49
C GLY A 59 -12.48 -0.84 6.42
N GLN A 60 -12.15 -0.73 5.12
CA GLN A 60 -13.16 -0.51 4.08
C GLN A 60 -12.94 -1.32 2.80
N TYR A 61 -14.03 -1.81 2.22
CA TYR A 61 -14.10 -2.41 0.90
C TYR A 61 -14.98 -1.55 -0.01
N VAL A 62 -14.57 -1.45 -1.27
CA VAL A 62 -15.33 -0.86 -2.37
C VAL A 62 -14.92 -1.59 -3.66
N SER A 63 -15.85 -1.73 -4.61
CA SER A 63 -15.56 -2.34 -5.91
C SER A 63 -14.64 -1.46 -6.77
N GLN A 64 -13.94 -2.04 -7.75
CA GLN A 64 -13.14 -1.28 -8.72
C GLN A 64 -14.00 -0.26 -9.49
N TYR A 65 -15.22 -0.64 -9.85
CA TYR A 65 -16.19 0.23 -10.52
C TYR A 65 -16.55 1.46 -9.67
N ASP A 66 -16.83 1.25 -8.38
CA ASP A 66 -17.21 2.31 -7.46
C ASP A 66 -16.04 3.20 -7.06
N ALA A 67 -14.84 2.63 -6.89
CA ALA A 67 -13.63 3.40 -6.65
C ALA A 67 -13.39 4.40 -7.80
N ARG A 68 -13.58 3.97 -9.05
CA ARG A 68 -13.54 4.84 -10.23
C ARG A 68 -14.62 5.91 -10.20
N ALA A 69 -15.86 5.55 -9.86
CA ALA A 69 -16.97 6.50 -9.77
C ALA A 69 -16.77 7.54 -8.66
N LEU A 70 -16.10 7.17 -7.56
CA LEU A 70 -15.70 8.09 -6.50
C LEU A 70 -14.55 9.02 -6.94
N ALA A 71 -13.62 8.52 -7.75
CA ALA A 71 -12.51 9.29 -8.28
C ALA A 71 -13.00 10.42 -9.20
N SER A 72 -13.88 10.07 -10.14
CA SER A 72 -14.36 10.94 -11.21
C SER A 72 -15.89 10.88 -11.33
N PRO A 73 -16.63 11.53 -10.40
CA PRO A 73 -18.09 11.47 -10.38
C PRO A 73 -18.71 11.99 -11.67
N GLY A 74 -19.66 11.23 -12.23
CA GLY A 74 -20.38 11.59 -13.46
C GLY A 74 -19.58 11.41 -14.75
N VAL A 75 -18.38 10.83 -14.68
CA VAL A 75 -17.58 10.47 -15.86
C VAL A 75 -17.81 9.01 -16.22
N ASP A 76 -18.04 8.74 -17.50
CA ASP A 76 -18.20 7.39 -18.04
C ASP A 76 -16.96 6.52 -17.76
N GLN A 77 -17.18 5.29 -17.28
CA GLN A 77 -16.13 4.34 -16.89
C GLN A 77 -15.17 3.97 -18.01
N SER A 78 -15.62 4.03 -19.27
CA SER A 78 -14.81 3.75 -20.46
C SER A 78 -13.97 4.95 -20.93
N SER A 79 -14.14 6.12 -20.31
CA SER A 79 -13.34 7.30 -20.62
C SER A 79 -12.01 7.27 -19.89
N ALA A 80 -10.92 7.66 -20.56
CA ALA A 80 -9.61 7.83 -19.94
C ALA A 80 -9.64 8.84 -18.76
N ASN A 81 -10.55 9.81 -18.78
CA ASN A 81 -10.69 10.81 -17.71
C ASN A 81 -11.37 10.25 -16.45
N SER A 82 -11.89 9.02 -16.50
CA SER A 82 -12.52 8.39 -15.33
C SER A 82 -11.50 7.80 -14.35
N GLN A 83 -10.27 7.54 -14.79
CA GLN A 83 -9.24 6.88 -14.01
C GLN A 83 -8.94 7.60 -12.68
N LEU A 84 -8.61 6.80 -11.65
CA LEU A 84 -8.04 7.29 -10.41
C LEU A 84 -6.51 7.42 -10.54
N LEU A 85 -5.99 8.64 -10.46
CA LEU A 85 -4.62 9.00 -10.85
C LEU A 85 -3.90 9.80 -9.75
N PRO A 86 -2.74 9.33 -9.25
CA PRO A 86 -1.88 10.08 -8.33
C PRO A 86 -1.46 11.45 -8.89
N GLY A 87 -1.59 12.50 -8.08
CA GLY A 87 -1.33 13.88 -8.48
C GLY A 87 -2.38 14.52 -9.40
N VAL A 88 -3.52 13.86 -9.63
CA VAL A 88 -4.65 14.41 -10.39
C VAL A 88 -5.92 14.48 -9.54
N ASN A 89 -6.46 13.34 -9.11
CA ASN A 89 -7.72 13.24 -8.36
C ASN A 89 -7.61 12.37 -7.09
N ASP A 90 -6.42 11.92 -6.73
CA ASP A 90 -6.11 11.05 -5.59
C ASP A 90 -6.58 11.59 -4.23
N ALA A 91 -6.27 12.84 -3.89
CA ALA A 91 -6.66 13.42 -2.60
C ALA A 91 -8.18 13.58 -2.48
N ALA A 92 -8.84 13.99 -3.57
CA ALA A 92 -10.29 14.13 -3.60
C ALA A 92 -10.98 12.76 -3.50
N ALA A 93 -10.44 11.74 -4.15
CA ALA A 93 -10.93 10.37 -4.05
C ALA A 93 -10.75 9.81 -2.63
N ALA A 94 -9.57 9.99 -2.02
CA ALA A 94 -9.30 9.60 -0.63
C ALA A 94 -10.32 10.24 0.32
N ALA A 95 -10.58 11.53 0.19
CA ALA A 95 -11.55 12.24 1.02
C ALA A 95 -12.98 11.68 0.86
N ARG A 96 -13.43 11.39 -0.38
CA ARG A 96 -14.73 10.73 -0.63
C ARG A 96 -14.78 9.30 -0.10
N MET A 97 -13.63 8.66 0.05
CA MET A 97 -13.46 7.35 0.69
C MET A 97 -13.28 7.46 2.22
N HIS A 98 -13.38 8.65 2.81
CA HIS A 98 -13.15 8.91 4.24
C HIS A 98 -11.76 8.48 4.73
N LEU A 99 -10.76 8.69 3.88
CA LEU A 99 -9.35 8.43 4.13
C LEU A 99 -8.56 9.73 4.22
N GLN A 100 -7.60 9.78 5.14
CA GLN A 100 -6.58 10.83 5.17
C GLN A 100 -5.52 10.52 4.12
N ALA A 101 -5.17 11.52 3.32
CA ALA A 101 -4.16 11.41 2.28
C ALA A 101 -3.13 12.53 2.38
N GLN A 102 -1.87 12.15 2.15
CA GLN A 102 -0.76 13.07 1.99
C GLN A 102 -0.14 12.85 0.59
N PRO A 103 -0.51 13.68 -0.41
CA PRO A 103 0.12 13.63 -1.73
C PRO A 103 1.58 14.07 -1.66
N TRP A 104 2.41 13.47 -2.52
CA TRP A 104 3.77 13.96 -2.77
C TRP A 104 3.73 15.29 -3.52
N ASN A 105 4.52 16.26 -3.07
CA ASN A 105 4.64 17.54 -3.77
C ASN A 105 5.60 17.42 -4.97
N SER A 106 5.09 16.86 -6.05
CA SER A 106 5.84 16.65 -7.29
C SER A 106 6.21 17.95 -8.02
N THR A 107 5.58 19.08 -7.68
CA THR A 107 5.83 20.38 -8.32
C THR A 107 7.02 21.10 -7.71
N SER A 108 7.19 21.05 -6.38
CA SER A 108 8.33 21.70 -5.72
C SER A 108 9.56 20.82 -5.60
N THR A 109 9.41 19.50 -5.74
CA THR A 109 10.46 18.53 -5.37
C THR A 109 10.58 17.37 -6.37
N PRO A 110 10.90 17.62 -7.66
CA PRO A 110 11.11 16.56 -8.65
C PRO A 110 12.48 15.90 -8.46
N ASN A 111 12.62 15.13 -7.38
CA ASN A 111 13.84 14.44 -7.02
C ASN A 111 13.50 13.02 -6.56
N ALA A 112 13.86 12.04 -7.37
CA ALA A 112 13.55 10.63 -7.11
C ALA A 112 14.13 10.11 -5.78
N ASN A 113 15.30 10.60 -5.34
CA ASN A 113 15.87 10.20 -4.04
C ASN A 113 15.06 10.79 -2.87
N ALA A 114 14.65 12.06 -2.96
CA ALA A 114 13.78 12.69 -1.97
C ALA A 114 12.40 12.00 -1.95
N PHE A 115 11.85 11.66 -3.11
CA PHE A 115 10.61 10.90 -3.23
C PHE A 115 10.73 9.53 -2.56
N LEU A 116 11.77 8.74 -2.88
CA LEU A 116 11.99 7.42 -2.27
C LEU A 116 12.26 7.52 -0.76
N THR A 117 12.89 8.60 -0.30
CA THR A 117 13.05 8.89 1.14
C THR A 117 11.69 9.15 1.80
N TRP A 118 10.81 9.91 1.13
CA TRP A 118 9.45 10.15 1.59
C TRP A 118 8.60 8.88 1.57
N VAL A 119 8.69 8.05 0.53
CA VAL A 119 8.04 6.73 0.46
C VAL A 119 8.52 5.87 1.63
N LYS A 120 9.84 5.78 1.84
CA LYS A 120 10.43 5.04 2.97
C LYS A 120 9.87 5.55 4.30
N GLY A 121 9.85 6.85 4.54
CA GLY A 121 9.31 7.44 5.77
C GLY A 121 7.86 7.02 6.06
N ASN A 122 6.99 7.10 5.05
CA ASN A 122 5.59 6.70 5.19
C ASN A 122 5.42 5.19 5.41
N VAL A 123 6.18 4.36 4.69
CA VAL A 123 6.16 2.90 4.90
C VAL A 123 6.62 2.55 6.30
N LEU A 124 7.68 3.19 6.82
CA LEU A 124 8.17 3.00 8.19
C LEU A 124 7.14 3.43 9.24
N ALA A 125 6.31 4.43 8.94
CA ALA A 125 5.20 4.85 9.78
C ALA A 125 3.98 3.92 9.69
N GLY A 126 4.03 2.86 8.86
CA GLY A 126 2.95 1.90 8.68
C GLY A 126 1.90 2.30 7.66
N TYR A 127 2.12 3.38 6.89
CA TYR A 127 1.16 3.91 5.93
C TYR A 127 1.27 3.20 4.57
N PRO A 128 0.14 2.80 3.95
CA PRO A 128 0.08 2.51 2.53
C PRO A 128 0.54 3.70 1.69
N VAL A 129 1.47 3.46 0.77
CA VAL A 129 1.92 4.48 -0.20
C VAL A 129 1.62 3.99 -1.60
N ILE A 130 0.98 4.82 -2.41
CA ILE A 130 0.58 4.50 -3.78
C ILE A 130 1.42 5.38 -4.70
N ILE A 131 2.07 4.79 -5.70
CA ILE A 131 3.02 5.49 -6.58
C ILE A 131 2.74 5.18 -8.05
N GLY A 132 3.04 6.15 -8.92
CA GLY A 132 3.13 5.95 -10.37
C GLY A 132 4.51 5.40 -10.76
N VAL A 133 4.53 4.43 -11.67
CA VAL A 133 5.74 3.79 -12.20
C VAL A 133 5.67 3.68 -13.72
N TYR A 134 6.84 3.61 -14.36
CA TYR A 134 6.95 3.17 -15.74
C TYR A 134 6.84 1.64 -15.82
N GLU A 135 6.14 1.19 -16.85
CA GLU A 135 6.19 -0.18 -17.35
C GLU A 135 7.35 -0.31 -18.35
N ASN A 136 7.99 -1.47 -18.35
CA ASN A 136 8.90 -1.83 -19.44
C ASN A 136 8.06 -2.27 -20.65
N MET A 137 7.79 -1.35 -21.57
CA MET A 137 6.93 -1.62 -22.73
C MET A 137 7.49 -2.69 -23.67
N HIS A 138 8.82 -2.87 -23.71
CA HIS A 138 9.42 -3.99 -24.43
C HIS A 138 8.97 -5.33 -23.84
N ALA A 139 8.89 -5.45 -22.52
CA ALA A 139 8.39 -6.65 -21.86
C ALA A 139 6.87 -6.80 -22.01
N PHE A 140 6.10 -5.72 -21.83
CA PHE A 140 4.63 -5.74 -21.85
C PHE A 140 4.03 -5.92 -23.24
N GLU A 141 4.56 -5.21 -24.24
CA GLU A 141 3.97 -5.12 -25.56
C GLU A 141 4.88 -5.67 -26.67
N GLY A 142 6.12 -6.04 -26.35
CA GLY A 142 7.09 -6.49 -27.36
C GLY A 142 7.55 -5.37 -28.29
N THR A 143 7.39 -4.10 -27.88
CA THR A 143 7.80 -2.95 -28.68
C THR A 143 9.30 -2.67 -28.56
N ASP A 144 9.92 -2.23 -29.66
CA ASP A 144 11.31 -1.76 -29.71
C ASP A 144 11.41 -0.22 -29.66
N ASP A 145 10.28 0.49 -29.53
CA ASP A 145 10.28 1.94 -29.33
C ASP A 145 10.77 2.29 -27.92
N ALA A 146 11.97 2.85 -27.85
CA ALA A 146 12.58 3.26 -26.60
C ALA A 146 11.77 4.32 -25.84
N GLU A 147 10.87 5.05 -26.50
CA GLU A 147 10.02 6.08 -25.87
C GLU A 147 8.57 5.63 -25.62
N ALA A 148 8.23 4.35 -25.86
CA ALA A 148 6.87 3.83 -25.68
C ALA A 148 6.36 3.97 -24.24
N GLY A 149 5.08 4.30 -24.08
CA GLY A 149 4.42 4.53 -22.79
C GLY A 149 4.07 6.02 -22.56
N ASP A 150 3.45 6.32 -21.44
CA ASP A 150 3.05 7.67 -21.04
C ASP A 150 4.25 8.46 -20.48
N PRO A 151 4.48 9.72 -20.84
CA PRO A 151 5.64 10.47 -20.35
C PRO A 151 5.71 10.62 -18.81
N GLN A 152 4.61 10.48 -18.08
CA GLN A 152 4.53 10.65 -16.63
C GLN A 152 4.66 9.32 -15.88
N TYR A 153 3.77 8.36 -16.15
CA TYR A 153 3.79 6.99 -15.60
C TYR A 153 2.75 6.13 -16.33
N ASP A 154 2.99 4.82 -16.40
CA ASP A 154 2.09 3.86 -17.09
C ASP A 154 1.19 3.12 -16.10
N HIS A 155 1.71 2.86 -14.90
CA HIS A 155 1.07 1.99 -13.92
C HIS A 155 1.07 2.59 -12.52
N ILE A 156 0.08 2.22 -11.71
CA ILE A 156 -0.10 2.70 -10.34
C ILE A 156 -0.12 1.52 -9.39
N VAL A 157 0.77 1.56 -8.40
CA VAL A 157 1.06 0.42 -7.52
C VAL A 157 1.12 0.83 -6.05
N PRO A 158 0.56 0.03 -5.12
CA PRO A 158 0.86 0.20 -3.70
C PRO A 158 2.24 -0.35 -3.35
N VAL A 159 3.02 0.44 -2.62
CA VAL A 159 4.23 0.02 -1.92
C VAL A 159 3.82 -0.66 -0.62
N ILE A 160 4.31 -1.89 -0.45
CA ILE A 160 3.95 -2.76 0.68
C ILE A 160 5.11 -3.03 1.63
N GLY A 161 6.31 -2.52 1.35
CA GLY A 161 7.44 -2.65 2.26
C GLY A 161 8.72 -1.98 1.80
N VAL A 162 9.65 -1.85 2.73
CA VAL A 162 11.04 -1.42 2.51
C VAL A 162 11.96 -2.31 3.34
N SER A 163 13.10 -2.70 2.77
CA SER A 163 14.21 -3.30 3.51
C SER A 163 15.51 -2.55 3.28
N SER A 164 16.36 -2.53 4.30
CA SER A 164 17.63 -1.81 4.32
C SER A 164 18.70 -2.65 5.00
N LYS A 165 19.95 -2.52 4.54
CA LYS A 165 21.11 -3.03 5.28
C LYS A 165 21.51 -2.13 6.46
N TYR A 166 20.93 -0.93 6.52
CA TYR A 166 21.19 0.07 7.55
C TYR A 166 20.03 0.11 8.56
N PRO A 167 20.26 0.64 9.78
CA PRO A 167 19.20 0.90 10.73
C PRO A 167 18.08 1.76 10.13
N LEU A 168 16.83 1.33 10.32
CA LEU A 168 15.66 2.12 9.94
C LEU A 168 15.46 3.22 10.99
N THR A 169 15.50 4.47 10.52
CA THR A 169 15.51 5.68 11.34
C THR A 169 14.33 6.60 10.98
N SER A 170 13.94 7.45 11.92
CA SER A 170 12.99 8.56 11.71
C SER A 170 13.66 9.84 12.20
N PRO A 171 13.99 10.81 11.32
CA PRO A 171 13.68 10.85 9.88
C PRO A 171 14.43 9.77 9.07
N PRO A 172 13.86 9.32 7.93
CA PRO A 172 14.50 8.32 7.08
C PRO A 172 15.67 8.90 6.29
N HIS A 173 16.68 8.08 6.04
CA HIS A 173 17.78 8.37 5.12
C HIS A 173 17.68 7.52 3.84
N TYR A 174 18.06 8.11 2.71
CA TYR A 174 18.19 7.42 1.43
C TYR A 174 19.45 6.56 1.40
N TYR A 175 19.31 5.28 1.06
CA TYR A 175 20.42 4.45 0.61
C TYR A 175 20.05 3.83 -0.74
N ALA A 176 20.98 3.89 -1.71
CA ALA A 176 20.72 3.39 -3.06
C ALA A 176 20.45 1.87 -3.10
N ASP A 177 20.95 1.12 -2.12
CA ASP A 177 20.71 -0.31 -1.97
C ASP A 177 19.60 -0.67 -0.97
N ASP A 178 18.83 0.32 -0.49
CA ASP A 178 17.51 0.04 0.08
C ASP A 178 16.62 -0.62 -0.98
N VAL A 179 15.80 -1.57 -0.58
CA VAL A 179 14.90 -2.29 -1.50
C VAL A 179 13.46 -1.91 -1.21
N LEU A 180 12.77 -1.42 -2.23
CA LEU A 180 11.33 -1.20 -2.26
C LEU A 180 10.61 -2.52 -2.57
N THR A 181 9.57 -2.86 -1.83
CA THR A 181 8.64 -3.93 -2.21
C THR A 181 7.30 -3.31 -2.63
N LEU A 182 6.84 -3.61 -3.83
CA LEU A 182 5.53 -3.15 -4.35
C LEU A 182 4.63 -4.33 -4.74
N SER A 183 3.32 -4.07 -4.81
CA SER A 183 2.35 -4.94 -5.47
C SER A 183 1.93 -4.34 -6.79
N ASP A 184 2.04 -5.10 -7.88
CA ASP A 184 1.69 -4.66 -9.23
C ASP A 184 0.19 -4.78 -9.54
N ASN A 185 -0.62 -5.12 -8.54
CA ASN A 185 -2.04 -5.44 -8.69
C ASN A 185 -2.31 -6.62 -9.64
N GLY A 186 -1.35 -7.54 -9.75
CA GLY A 186 -1.45 -8.77 -10.53
C GLY A 186 -1.43 -8.58 -12.05
N LEU A 187 -0.91 -7.43 -12.52
CA LEU A 187 -0.88 -7.08 -13.93
C LEU A 187 0.16 -7.90 -14.71
N TRP A 188 1.41 -7.96 -14.24
CA TRP A 188 2.47 -8.72 -14.92
C TRP A 188 2.38 -10.20 -14.55
N SER A 189 1.97 -11.00 -15.51
CA SER A 189 1.72 -12.44 -15.34
C SER A 189 2.12 -13.24 -16.59
N PRO A 190 3.41 -13.24 -16.99
CA PRO A 190 3.85 -13.91 -18.22
C PRO A 190 3.58 -15.42 -18.22
N ASP A 191 3.53 -16.04 -17.03
CA ASP A 191 3.19 -17.46 -16.85
C ASP A 191 1.68 -17.69 -16.58
N GLY A 192 0.84 -16.67 -16.73
CA GLY A 192 -0.60 -16.70 -16.49
C GLY A 192 -1.04 -16.63 -15.03
N ALA A 193 -0.12 -16.75 -14.07
CA ALA A 193 -0.39 -16.55 -12.64
C ALA A 193 0.02 -15.14 -12.18
N PRO A 194 -0.86 -14.37 -11.50
CA PRO A 194 -0.52 -13.04 -10.99
C PRO A 194 0.62 -13.07 -9.98
N VAL A 195 1.69 -12.31 -10.24
CA VAL A 195 2.81 -12.14 -9.32
C VAL A 195 2.64 -10.81 -8.59
N TYR A 196 1.89 -10.79 -7.49
CA TYR A 196 1.59 -9.56 -6.75
C TYR A 196 2.78 -8.87 -6.05
N ARG A 197 4.03 -9.31 -6.22
CA ARG A 197 5.14 -8.81 -5.40
C ARG A 197 6.42 -8.67 -6.19
N TYR A 198 6.93 -7.44 -6.25
CA TYR A 198 8.21 -7.12 -6.86
C TYR A 198 9.10 -6.37 -5.89
N ASN A 199 10.42 -6.54 -6.06
CA ASN A 199 11.43 -5.92 -5.22
C ASN A 199 12.43 -5.18 -6.09
N PHE A 200 12.71 -3.92 -5.77
CA PHE A 200 13.62 -3.06 -6.55
C PHE A 200 14.57 -2.30 -5.63
N PRO A 201 15.89 -2.40 -5.82
CA PRO A 201 16.85 -1.51 -5.17
C PRO A 201 16.58 -0.05 -5.57
N PHE A 202 16.62 0.89 -4.62
CA PHE A 202 16.26 2.29 -4.83
C PHE A 202 17.06 2.97 -5.95
N GLY A 203 18.34 2.64 -6.08
CA GLY A 203 19.21 3.15 -7.13
C GLY A 203 18.88 2.55 -8.50
N GLU A 204 18.68 1.23 -8.56
CA GLU A 204 18.37 0.50 -9.80
C GLU A 204 16.93 0.72 -10.27
N PHE A 205 16.02 1.08 -9.37
CA PHE A 205 14.61 1.29 -9.71
C PHE A 205 14.41 2.53 -10.57
N GLN A 206 15.28 3.54 -10.43
CA GLN A 206 15.13 4.83 -11.09
C GLN A 206 15.56 4.77 -12.56
N ALA A 207 14.68 5.21 -13.48
CA ALA A 207 14.94 5.23 -14.93
C ALA A 207 14.42 6.52 -15.59
N ASP A 208 15.02 6.92 -16.71
CA ASP A 208 14.25 7.64 -17.73
C ASP A 208 13.46 6.67 -18.60
N ARG A 209 12.69 7.20 -19.56
CA ARG A 209 11.82 6.39 -20.41
C ARG A 209 12.59 5.38 -21.27
N ARG A 210 13.72 5.80 -21.88
CA ARG A 210 14.57 4.91 -22.69
C ARG A 210 15.15 3.77 -21.87
N GLU A 211 15.64 4.09 -20.67
CA GLU A 211 16.18 3.08 -19.75
C GLU A 211 15.10 2.11 -19.27
N ALA A 212 13.88 2.61 -18.99
CA ALA A 212 12.74 1.79 -18.56
C ALA A 212 12.37 0.73 -19.61
N ASN A 213 12.47 1.08 -20.89
CA ASN A 213 12.16 0.20 -22.03
C ASN A 213 13.35 -0.63 -22.53
N ALA A 214 14.52 -0.56 -21.88
CA ALA A 214 15.65 -1.37 -22.31
C ALA A 214 15.36 -2.87 -22.11
N PRO A 215 15.73 -3.77 -23.06
CA PRO A 215 15.38 -5.19 -22.98
C PRO A 215 15.84 -5.92 -21.71
N ALA A 216 16.96 -5.48 -21.12
CA ALA A 216 17.51 -6.05 -19.88
C ALA A 216 16.98 -5.37 -18.60
N ARG A 217 16.14 -4.34 -18.73
CA ARG A 217 15.58 -3.60 -17.59
C ARG A 217 14.49 -4.43 -16.91
N SER A 218 14.37 -4.27 -15.60
CA SER A 218 13.25 -4.85 -14.87
C SER A 218 11.89 -4.32 -15.34
N VAL A 219 10.85 -5.09 -15.06
CA VAL A 219 9.47 -4.85 -15.54
C VAL A 219 8.87 -3.49 -15.12
N TYR A 220 9.33 -2.92 -14.00
CA TYR A 220 8.90 -1.60 -13.53
C TYR A 220 10.11 -0.72 -13.21
N SER A 221 9.95 0.59 -13.41
CA SER A 221 10.93 1.60 -13.00
C SER A 221 10.25 2.86 -12.46
N LEU A 222 10.90 3.55 -11.51
CA LEU A 222 10.48 4.87 -11.06
C LEU A 222 11.02 5.95 -12.02
N PRO A 223 10.19 6.88 -12.51
CA PRO A 223 10.67 8.00 -13.32
C PRO A 223 11.74 8.82 -12.57
N ARG A 224 12.88 9.13 -13.20
CA ARG A 224 13.90 10.04 -12.63
C ARG A 224 13.45 11.51 -12.61
N GLY A 225 12.59 11.90 -13.56
CA GLY A 225 12.07 13.25 -13.70
C GLY A 225 11.06 13.63 -12.62
N LYS A 226 9.77 13.44 -12.92
CA LYS A 226 8.68 13.77 -12.01
C LYS A 226 8.03 12.50 -11.47
N GLN A 227 7.99 12.36 -10.15
CA GLN A 227 7.37 11.23 -9.46
C GLN A 227 5.98 11.62 -8.96
N PHE A 228 5.06 10.67 -8.98
CA PHE A 228 3.70 10.86 -8.51
C PHE A 228 3.42 9.81 -7.43
N GLY A 229 2.80 10.25 -6.34
CA GLY A 229 2.40 9.34 -5.29
C GLY A 229 1.63 10.01 -4.17
N VAL A 230 0.97 9.18 -3.37
CA VAL A 230 0.13 9.59 -2.26
C VAL A 230 0.24 8.55 -1.15
N ALA A 231 0.44 9.02 0.08
CA ALA A 231 0.37 8.17 1.27
C ALA A 231 -1.05 8.25 1.82
N ILE A 232 -1.67 7.10 2.08
CA ILE A 232 -2.92 7.03 2.84
C ILE A 232 -2.52 6.85 4.31
N THR A 233 -2.72 7.88 5.12
CA THR A 233 -2.14 7.95 6.48
C THR A 233 -3.09 7.50 7.58
N GLY A 234 -4.36 7.26 7.24
CA GLY A 234 -5.39 6.91 8.20
C GLY A 234 -6.78 7.04 7.60
N ILE A 235 -7.77 6.87 8.47
CA ILE A 235 -9.14 7.31 8.19
C ILE A 235 -9.30 8.77 8.61
N ILE A 236 -10.32 9.44 8.09
CA ILE A 236 -10.74 10.72 8.66
C ILE A 236 -11.51 10.44 9.96
N ASP A 237 -10.96 10.94 11.06
CA ASP A 237 -11.53 10.89 12.40
C ASP A 237 -11.09 12.17 13.13
N HIS A 238 -12.02 13.12 13.28
CA HIS A 238 -11.73 14.40 13.91
C HIS A 238 -11.67 14.32 15.44
N ASP A 239 -12.22 13.24 16.03
CA ASP A 239 -12.17 13.03 17.48
C ASP A 239 -10.94 12.20 17.89
N GLY A 240 -10.39 11.40 16.97
CA GLY A 240 -9.20 10.58 17.21
C GLY A 240 -9.46 9.37 18.11
N GLU A 241 -10.70 8.91 18.19
CA GLU A 241 -11.17 7.84 19.08
C GLU A 241 -11.27 6.47 18.40
N THR A 242 -11.09 6.42 17.08
CA THR A 242 -11.24 5.18 16.31
C THR A 242 -10.11 4.18 16.54
N LEU A 243 -10.48 2.91 16.58
CA LEU A 243 -9.55 1.79 16.67
C LEU A 243 -9.23 1.23 15.28
N PRO A 244 -8.01 0.68 15.05
CA PRO A 244 -7.66 0.10 13.77
C PRO A 244 -8.53 -1.12 13.42
N VAL A 245 -9.17 -1.04 12.26
CA VAL A 245 -9.91 -2.14 11.62
C VAL A 245 -9.21 -2.52 10.31
N ARG A 246 -8.95 -3.81 10.10
CA ARG A 246 -8.37 -4.35 8.86
C ARG A 246 -9.31 -5.36 8.22
N LEU A 247 -9.41 -5.34 6.90
CA LEU A 247 -10.21 -6.28 6.12
C LEU A 247 -9.29 -7.18 5.30
N TRP A 248 -9.70 -8.43 5.17
CA TRP A 248 -9.16 -9.39 4.22
C TRP A 248 -10.28 -9.97 3.38
N THR A 249 -10.07 -10.06 2.07
CA THR A 249 -10.98 -10.76 1.16
C THR A 249 -10.52 -12.20 0.97
N ASP A 250 -11.45 -13.14 0.78
CA ASP A 250 -11.12 -14.54 0.49
C ASP A 250 -10.63 -14.75 -0.95
N ILE A 251 -10.98 -13.83 -1.85
CA ILE A 251 -10.49 -13.76 -3.23
C ILE A 251 -9.85 -12.40 -3.50
N ASN A 252 -8.86 -12.36 -4.40
CA ASN A 252 -8.16 -11.12 -4.76
C ASN A 252 -8.74 -10.45 -6.01
N ALA A 253 -9.55 -11.17 -6.79
CA ALA A 253 -10.17 -10.69 -8.02
C ALA A 253 -11.66 -10.40 -7.83
N GLU A 254 -12.17 -9.39 -8.52
CA GLU A 254 -13.60 -9.20 -8.76
C GLU A 254 -13.98 -9.85 -10.09
N GLU A 255 -14.81 -10.88 -10.05
CA GLU A 255 -15.26 -11.60 -11.22
C GLU A 255 -16.78 -11.61 -11.33
N PRO A 256 -17.37 -11.47 -12.54
CA PRO A 256 -16.70 -11.19 -13.81
C PRO A 256 -16.02 -9.82 -13.87
N ALA A 257 -14.89 -9.75 -14.56
CA ALA A 257 -14.20 -8.50 -14.83
C ALA A 257 -15.01 -7.50 -15.68
N MET A 258 -14.65 -6.22 -15.59
CA MET A 258 -15.19 -5.18 -16.46
C MET A 258 -14.90 -5.50 -17.94
N ALA A 259 -15.91 -5.40 -18.79
CA ALA A 259 -15.74 -5.55 -20.22
C ALA A 259 -15.12 -4.28 -20.83
N GLN A 260 -14.26 -4.46 -21.83
CA GLN A 260 -13.64 -3.36 -22.56
C GLN A 260 -14.71 -2.45 -23.21
N HIS A 261 -14.52 -1.15 -23.10
CA HIS A 261 -15.43 -0.07 -23.53
C HIS A 261 -16.80 -0.04 -22.85
N ALA A 262 -17.05 -0.90 -21.85
CA ALA A 262 -18.32 -0.89 -21.14
C ALA A 262 -18.39 0.27 -20.14
N ASN A 263 -19.62 0.74 -19.89
CA ASN A 263 -19.95 1.67 -18.80
C ASN A 263 -20.84 1.02 -17.73
N LYS A 264 -21.35 -0.18 -18.02
CA LYS A 264 -22.23 -0.92 -17.10
C LYS A 264 -21.39 -1.74 -16.14
N ARG A 265 -21.72 -1.65 -14.85
CA ARG A 265 -21.12 -2.47 -13.80
C ARG A 265 -21.23 -3.98 -14.14
N PRO A 266 -20.18 -4.78 -13.88
CA PRO A 266 -20.26 -6.23 -13.96
C PRO A 266 -21.29 -6.81 -12.99
N THR A 267 -21.78 -8.01 -13.28
CA THR A 267 -22.65 -8.74 -12.35
C THR A 267 -21.89 -9.01 -11.05
N ALA A 268 -22.52 -8.78 -9.90
CA ALA A 268 -21.87 -9.02 -8.63
C ALA A 268 -21.65 -10.52 -8.33
N ALA A 269 -20.62 -10.81 -7.54
CA ALA A 269 -20.34 -12.14 -6.98
C ALA A 269 -20.25 -12.08 -5.45
N PRO A 270 -20.46 -13.19 -4.72
CA PRO A 270 -20.21 -13.23 -3.28
C PRO A 270 -18.71 -13.05 -2.99
N LEU A 271 -18.40 -12.27 -1.97
CA LEU A 271 -17.06 -12.02 -1.45
C LEU A 271 -17.09 -12.18 0.07
N LYS A 272 -16.16 -12.91 0.66
CA LYS A 272 -16.07 -13.02 2.13
C LYS A 272 -15.03 -12.05 2.66
N LEU A 273 -15.47 -11.23 3.60
CA LEU A 273 -14.62 -10.35 4.39
C LEU A 273 -14.27 -11.03 5.72
N THR A 274 -12.99 -10.99 6.08
CA THR A 274 -12.53 -11.18 7.46
C THR A 274 -12.17 -9.80 8.00
N VAL A 275 -12.97 -9.30 8.94
CA VAL A 275 -12.79 -7.98 9.55
C VAL A 275 -12.13 -8.19 10.91
N THR A 276 -10.96 -7.59 11.10
CA THR A 276 -10.16 -7.70 12.33
C THR A 276 -10.01 -6.33 12.97
N LEU A 277 -10.60 -6.18 14.15
CA LEU A 277 -10.41 -5.04 15.03
C LEU A 277 -9.24 -5.32 15.97
N SER A 278 -8.38 -4.33 16.17
CA SER A 278 -7.20 -4.42 17.04
C SER A 278 -7.10 -3.20 17.98
N GLY A 279 -6.27 -3.30 19.01
CA GLY A 279 -6.11 -2.22 20.01
C GLY A 279 -7.19 -2.22 21.10
N LEU A 280 -8.00 -3.27 21.19
CA LEU A 280 -9.00 -3.43 22.23
C LEU A 280 -8.33 -3.60 23.60
N LYS A 281 -8.97 -3.06 24.64
CA LYS A 281 -8.58 -3.26 26.03
C LYS A 281 -9.57 -4.19 26.74
N PRO A 282 -9.12 -5.13 27.59
CA PRO A 282 -10.01 -5.97 28.37
C PRO A 282 -11.02 -5.19 29.20
N ASN A 283 -12.27 -5.68 29.22
CA ASN A 283 -13.39 -5.13 29.98
C ASN A 283 -13.81 -3.69 29.62
N ILE A 284 -13.33 -3.16 28.49
CA ILE A 284 -13.87 -1.93 27.89
C ILE A 284 -14.89 -2.32 26.81
N ALA A 285 -16.01 -1.60 26.79
CA ALA A 285 -17.05 -1.77 25.78
C ALA A 285 -16.74 -0.91 24.55
N TYR A 286 -16.88 -1.52 23.37
CA TYR A 286 -16.71 -0.88 22.08
C TYR A 286 -17.90 -1.16 21.19
N THR A 287 -18.15 -0.27 20.23
CA THR A 287 -19.07 -0.52 19.13
C THR A 287 -18.32 -0.52 17.81
N LEU A 288 -18.53 -1.58 17.02
CA LEU A 288 -18.14 -1.63 15.62
C LEU A 288 -19.35 -1.31 14.77
N TYR A 289 -19.23 -0.31 13.91
CA TYR A 289 -20.24 0.12 12.94
C TYR A 289 -19.90 -0.38 11.54
N ARG A 290 -20.91 -0.77 10.75
CA ARG A 290 -20.79 -1.00 9.29
C ARG A 290 -21.68 -0.02 8.54
N TYR A 291 -21.14 0.54 7.47
CA TYR A 291 -21.83 1.45 6.54
C TYR A 291 -21.78 0.87 5.12
N ASP A 292 -22.86 1.05 4.36
CA ASP A 292 -23.04 0.45 3.01
C ASP A 292 -22.77 1.44 1.88
N ASN A 293 -22.38 2.66 2.23
CA ASN A 293 -22.05 3.74 1.31
C ASN A 293 -21.17 4.75 2.05
N PHE A 294 -20.31 5.45 1.31
CA PHE A 294 -19.41 6.42 1.91
C PHE A 294 -20.14 7.64 2.47
N THR A 295 -21.21 8.13 1.83
CA THR A 295 -21.93 9.32 2.32
C THR A 295 -22.58 9.13 3.70
N ALA A 296 -22.80 7.90 4.15
CA ALA A 296 -23.28 7.57 5.48
C ALA A 296 -22.18 7.55 6.55
N VAL A 297 -20.90 7.48 6.16
CA VAL A 297 -19.78 7.44 7.10
C VAL A 297 -19.59 8.83 7.72
N PRO A 298 -19.66 8.97 9.05
CA PRO A 298 -19.30 10.22 9.71
C PRO A 298 -17.77 10.31 9.86
N ASP A 299 -17.27 11.55 9.94
CA ASP A 299 -15.86 11.85 10.19
C ASP A 299 -15.57 12.14 11.68
N ALA A 300 -16.59 12.07 12.54
CA ALA A 300 -16.55 12.33 13.98
C ALA A 300 -17.82 11.80 14.65
N ALA A 301 -17.84 11.77 15.98
CA ALA A 301 -18.98 11.46 16.82
C ALA A 301 -19.73 10.21 16.35
N PHE A 302 -18.99 9.11 16.19
CA PHE A 302 -19.50 7.86 15.64
C PHE A 302 -20.66 7.30 16.48
N ASN A 303 -20.64 7.46 17.81
CA ASN A 303 -21.72 6.98 18.68
C ASN A 303 -22.97 7.87 18.54
N ALA A 304 -22.83 9.20 18.50
CA ALA A 304 -23.95 10.10 18.20
C ALA A 304 -24.56 9.87 16.80
N ASN A 305 -23.74 9.41 15.84
CA ASN A 305 -24.15 9.10 14.48
C ASN A 305 -24.50 7.62 14.26
N ALA A 306 -24.70 6.83 15.33
CA ALA A 306 -24.96 5.39 15.24
C ALA A 306 -26.11 5.01 14.29
N SER A 307 -27.14 5.87 14.16
CA SER A 307 -28.28 5.66 13.27
C SER A 307 -27.95 5.69 11.78
N ARG A 308 -26.77 6.21 11.39
CA ARG A 308 -26.28 6.19 10.00
C ARG A 308 -25.67 4.85 9.61
N ALA A 309 -25.27 4.05 10.59
CA ALA A 309 -24.74 2.71 10.35
C ALA A 309 -25.88 1.74 10.01
N THR A 310 -25.63 0.84 9.08
CA THR A 310 -26.59 -0.21 8.69
C THR A 310 -26.52 -1.41 9.62
N ARG A 311 -25.37 -1.64 10.25
CA ARG A 311 -25.15 -2.68 11.27
C ARG A 311 -24.23 -2.18 12.37
N GLN A 312 -24.39 -2.77 13.55
CA GLN A 312 -23.54 -2.50 14.69
C GLN A 312 -23.31 -3.76 15.53
N TRP A 313 -22.11 -3.90 16.11
CA TRP A 313 -21.75 -4.98 17.02
C TRP A 313 -21.17 -4.41 18.30
N LYS A 314 -21.75 -4.81 19.44
CA LYS A 314 -21.19 -4.52 20.76
C LYS A 314 -20.09 -5.53 21.09
N ILE A 315 -18.91 -5.03 21.43
CA ILE A 315 -17.71 -5.84 21.64
C ILE A 315 -17.18 -5.55 23.04
N THR A 316 -16.95 -6.61 23.81
CA THR A 316 -16.21 -6.57 25.07
C THR A 316 -15.38 -7.84 25.17
N ILE A 317 -14.07 -7.71 25.32
CA ILE A 317 -13.16 -8.85 25.44
C ILE A 317 -12.69 -9.01 26.89
N LYS A 318 -12.47 -10.25 27.33
CA LYS A 318 -11.96 -10.55 28.67
C LYS A 318 -10.44 -10.55 28.74
N THR A 319 -9.79 -10.92 27.64
CA THR A 319 -8.33 -11.02 27.50
C THR A 319 -7.94 -10.73 26.05
N GLY A 320 -6.66 -10.44 25.81
CA GLY A 320 -6.14 -10.09 24.48
C GLY A 320 -6.45 -8.66 24.05
N SER A 321 -6.34 -8.39 22.75
CA SER A 321 -6.51 -7.05 22.17
C SER A 321 -7.17 -7.02 20.79
N THR A 322 -7.75 -8.14 20.36
CA THR A 322 -8.29 -8.32 19.01
C THR A 322 -9.67 -8.96 19.00
N TYR A 323 -10.50 -8.59 18.04
CA TYR A 323 -11.78 -9.21 17.73
C TYR A 323 -11.89 -9.42 16.22
N THR A 324 -12.37 -10.58 15.80
CA THR A 324 -12.53 -10.92 14.38
C THR A 324 -13.96 -11.34 14.10
N LEU A 325 -14.54 -10.79 13.04
CA LEU A 325 -15.81 -11.25 12.47
C LEU A 325 -15.61 -11.62 11.00
N LYS A 326 -16.51 -12.48 10.50
CA LYS A 326 -16.58 -12.82 9.08
C LYS A 326 -17.93 -12.39 8.55
N GLU A 327 -17.91 -11.79 7.37
CA GLU A 327 -19.11 -11.33 6.67
C GLU A 327 -19.04 -11.75 5.20
N THR A 328 -20.19 -12.05 4.61
CA THR A 328 -20.30 -12.24 3.16
C THR A 328 -21.02 -11.03 2.60
N ILE A 329 -20.39 -10.34 1.67
CA ILE A 329 -20.98 -9.23 0.92
C ILE A 329 -21.06 -9.59 -0.56
N ARG A 330 -21.69 -8.74 -1.36
CA ARG A 330 -21.58 -8.78 -2.82
C ARG A 330 -20.42 -7.89 -3.27
N SER A 331 -19.76 -8.27 -4.36
CA SER A 331 -18.61 -7.57 -4.91
C SER A 331 -18.92 -6.19 -5.48
N ASP A 332 -20.20 -5.82 -5.56
CA ASP A 332 -20.70 -4.50 -5.92
C ASP A 332 -21.14 -3.66 -4.71
N GLU A 333 -21.01 -4.18 -3.49
CA GLU A 333 -21.31 -3.43 -2.27
C GLU A 333 -20.11 -2.59 -1.81
N VAL A 334 -20.42 -1.50 -1.11
CA VAL A 334 -19.47 -0.82 -0.23
C VAL A 334 -19.64 -1.40 1.18
N ALA A 335 -18.53 -1.60 1.88
CA ALA A 335 -18.56 -2.01 3.28
C ALA A 335 -17.46 -1.27 4.05
N VAL A 336 -17.85 -0.26 4.82
CA VAL A 336 -16.93 0.54 5.65
C VAL A 336 -17.16 0.21 7.12
N TYR A 337 -16.09 -0.06 7.84
CA TYR A 337 -16.12 -0.41 9.25
C TYR A 337 -15.39 0.63 10.09
N ARG A 338 -16.01 1.06 11.19
CA ARG A 338 -15.44 2.00 12.16
C ARG A 338 -15.71 1.51 13.56
N ALA A 339 -14.69 1.47 14.40
CA ALA A 339 -14.81 0.99 15.77
C ALA A 339 -14.39 2.09 16.75
N VAL A 340 -15.21 2.34 17.76
CA VAL A 340 -14.92 3.32 18.81
C VAL A 340 -15.29 2.75 20.18
N PRO A 341 -14.69 3.23 21.28
CA PRO A 341 -15.18 2.97 22.63
C PRO A 341 -16.63 3.47 22.78
N ASP A 342 -17.43 2.79 23.61
CA ASP A 342 -18.81 3.23 23.92
C ASP A 342 -18.86 4.58 24.66
N SER A 343 -17.71 5.04 25.17
CA SER A 343 -17.53 6.36 25.80
C SER A 343 -17.17 7.47 24.82
N ALA A 344 -16.86 7.15 23.55
CA ALA A 344 -16.57 8.17 22.54
C ALA A 344 -17.85 8.98 22.20
N PRO A 345 -17.71 10.20 21.64
CA PRO A 345 -18.85 11.02 21.24
C PRO A 345 -19.80 10.37 20.22
#